data_AF-A0A9R0UWB1-F1
#
_entry.id   AF-A0A9R0UWB1-F1
#
_cell.length_a   1.000
_cell.length_b   1.000
_cell.length_c   1.000
_cell.angle_alpha   90.00
_cell.angle_beta   90.00
_cell.angle_gamma   90.00
#
_symmetry.space_group_name_H-M   'P 1'
#
loop_
_entity.id
_entity.type
_entity.pdbx_description
1 polymer ?
#
loop_
_entity_poly.entity_id
_entity_poly.type
_entity_poly.pdbx_seq_one_letter_code
_entity_poly.pdbx_strand_id
1 'polypeptide(L)'
;MSDNLMDKVNALGERLKISGAEVSRKMSTGVTSMSFKMKEFFQGQNMADKIVDEATLETMDGPDWATNLEICDMANTERVNSVELIRAIKRRIMLKSPRVQYLALVLLETIVKNCEKAFSEIAAERVLDEMVKLIDDPQTIVNNRNKALMLIEAWGESGEELRYLPVYEETYKSLRSRGIRFPGRDDESLAPIFTPPRSVPAAEPYSDAAQDGYQEIPDESFAPVRAAPSVQVDEAFEVARNSVELLSTVLSSSPQKEALEVSLFFCRSIRNSRLCE
;
A
#
# COMPACT_ATOMS: atom_id res chain seq x y z
N MET A 1 30.18 -14.45 -72.65
CA MET A 1 30.71 -14.85 -71.32
C MET A 1 30.82 -13.67 -70.34
N SER A 2 30.27 -12.49 -70.63
CA SER A 2 30.34 -11.30 -69.76
C SER A 2 29.20 -11.18 -68.73
N ASP A 3 28.06 -11.81 -68.99
CA ASP A 3 26.82 -11.47 -68.28
C ASP A 3 26.75 -12.05 -66.86
N ASN A 4 27.66 -12.94 -66.51
CA ASN A 4 27.70 -13.58 -65.19
C ASN A 4 28.52 -12.77 -64.16
N LEU A 5 29.32 -11.78 -64.60
CA LEU A 5 30.20 -11.02 -63.71
C LEU A 5 29.50 -9.80 -63.09
N MET A 6 28.67 -9.10 -63.88
CA MET A 6 27.93 -7.92 -63.40
C MET A 6 26.94 -8.29 -62.29
N ASP A 7 26.24 -9.42 -62.45
CA ASP A 7 25.28 -9.91 -61.45
C ASP A 7 25.95 -10.32 -60.14
N LYS A 8 27.16 -10.92 -60.21
CA LYS A 8 27.93 -11.29 -59.02
C LYS A 8 28.44 -10.06 -58.26
N VAL A 9 28.84 -9.00 -58.98
CA VAL A 9 29.30 -7.74 -58.37
C VAL A 9 28.12 -7.01 -57.72
N ASN A 10 26.95 -7.01 -58.37
CA ASN A 10 25.73 -6.44 -57.80
C ASN A 10 25.27 -7.20 -56.54
N ALA A 11 25.29 -8.53 -56.57
CA ALA A 11 24.95 -9.36 -55.41
C ALA A 11 25.93 -9.18 -54.24
N LEU A 12 27.22 -8.97 -54.51
CA LEU A 12 28.19 -8.66 -53.46
C LEU A 12 27.95 -7.25 -52.87
N GLY A 13 27.61 -6.28 -53.71
CA GLY A 13 27.31 -4.91 -53.33
C GLY A 13 26.06 -4.79 -52.45
N GLU A 14 25.01 -5.56 -52.74
CA GLU A 14 23.80 -5.60 -51.91
C GLU A 14 24.07 -6.23 -50.54
N ARG A 15 24.85 -7.31 -50.48
CA ARG A 15 25.22 -7.97 -49.20
C ARG A 15 26.09 -7.09 -48.31
N LEU A 16 26.99 -6.29 -48.90
CA LEU A 16 27.79 -5.30 -48.17
C LEU A 16 26.95 -4.13 -47.64
N LYS A 17 25.95 -3.66 -48.40
CA LYS A 17 25.00 -2.62 -47.95
C LYS A 17 24.15 -3.09 -46.77
N ILE A 18 23.68 -4.34 -46.80
CA ILE A 18 22.89 -4.94 -45.71
C ILE A 18 23.74 -5.05 -44.43
N SER A 19 25.00 -5.49 -44.55
CA SER A 19 25.90 -5.62 -43.40
C SER A 19 26.28 -4.26 -42.77
N GLY A 20 26.44 -3.19 -43.58
CA GLY A 20 26.74 -1.86 -43.07
C GLY A 20 25.57 -1.23 -42.29
N ALA A 21 24.34 -1.42 -42.76
CA ALA A 21 23.14 -0.90 -42.11
C ALA A 21 22.79 -1.62 -40.79
N GLU A 22 23.16 -2.90 -40.67
CA GLU A 22 22.88 -3.70 -39.48
C GLU A 22 23.91 -3.45 -38.35
N VAL A 23 25.18 -3.21 -38.70
CA VAL A 23 26.23 -2.83 -37.74
C VAL A 23 26.00 -1.42 -37.20
N SER A 24 25.55 -0.47 -38.04
CA SER A 24 25.21 0.90 -37.62
C SER A 24 24.03 0.95 -36.63
N ARG A 25 22.99 0.13 -36.85
CA ARG A 25 21.85 0.01 -35.91
C ARG A 25 22.27 -0.53 -34.54
N LYS A 26 23.18 -1.51 -34.50
CA LYS A 26 23.66 -2.12 -33.24
C LYS A 26 24.58 -1.18 -32.45
N MET A 27 25.33 -0.31 -33.12
CA MET A 27 26.14 0.71 -32.46
C MET A 27 25.27 1.84 -31.89
N SER A 28 24.26 2.30 -32.65
CA SER A 28 23.33 3.37 -32.22
C SER A 28 22.53 3.00 -30.97
N THR A 29 21.98 1.79 -30.90
CA THR A 29 21.21 1.36 -29.71
C THR A 29 22.08 1.27 -28.45
N GLY A 30 23.36 0.93 -28.57
CA GLY A 30 24.32 0.89 -27.46
C GLY A 30 24.66 2.27 -26.89
N VAL A 31 24.94 3.26 -27.75
CA VAL A 31 25.25 4.62 -27.28
C VAL A 31 24.02 5.39 -26.79
N THR A 32 22.82 5.13 -27.31
CA THR A 32 21.58 5.73 -26.76
C THR A 32 21.28 5.20 -25.36
N SER A 33 21.46 3.89 -25.11
CA SER A 33 21.24 3.30 -23.78
C SER A 33 22.20 3.85 -22.71
N MET A 34 23.48 4.03 -23.07
CA MET A 34 24.46 4.60 -22.15
C MET A 34 24.24 6.10 -21.92
N SER A 35 23.74 6.84 -22.93
CA SER A 35 23.36 8.24 -22.80
C SER A 35 22.13 8.45 -21.91
N PHE A 36 21.15 7.54 -21.92
CA PHE A 36 20.03 7.56 -20.98
C PHE A 36 20.50 7.34 -19.54
N LYS A 37 21.32 6.32 -19.29
CA LYS A 37 21.89 6.06 -17.96
C LYS A 37 22.74 7.22 -17.45
N MET A 38 23.56 7.84 -18.31
CA MET A 38 24.45 8.94 -17.89
C MET A 38 23.71 10.26 -17.70
N LYS A 39 22.60 10.48 -18.41
CA LYS A 39 21.69 11.62 -18.19
C LYS A 39 20.94 11.49 -16.85
N GLU A 40 20.63 10.27 -16.42
CA GLU A 40 20.03 9.97 -15.12
C GLU A 40 20.99 10.28 -13.94
N PHE A 41 22.32 10.19 -14.15
CA PHE A 41 23.32 10.58 -13.14
C PHE A 41 23.60 12.08 -13.03
N PHE A 42 23.24 12.89 -14.05
CA PHE A 42 23.62 14.31 -14.13
C PHE A 42 22.43 15.29 -14.07
N GLN A 43 21.20 14.81 -13.98
CA GLN A 43 20.07 15.67 -13.62
C GLN A 43 20.17 16.01 -12.14
N GLY A 44 20.39 17.28 -11.82
CA GLY A 44 20.26 17.76 -10.44
C GLY A 44 18.94 17.29 -9.83
N GLN A 45 18.96 16.98 -8.53
CA GLN A 45 17.85 16.35 -7.79
C GLN A 45 16.48 16.81 -8.31
N ASN A 46 15.78 15.92 -9.02
CA ASN A 46 14.45 16.18 -9.55
C ASN A 46 13.51 16.45 -8.36
N MET A 47 12.46 17.25 -8.55
CA MET A 47 11.52 17.58 -7.46
C MET A 47 11.00 16.33 -6.76
N ALA A 48 10.72 15.27 -7.53
CA ALA A 48 10.32 13.96 -7.03
C ALA A 48 11.34 13.35 -6.06
N ASP A 49 12.65 13.44 -6.37
CA ASP A 49 13.69 12.93 -5.48
C ASP A 49 13.70 13.68 -4.15
N LYS A 50 13.61 15.02 -4.19
CA LYS A 50 13.67 15.84 -2.99
C LYS A 50 12.53 15.51 -2.02
N ILE A 51 11.30 15.51 -2.49
CA ILE A 51 10.14 15.26 -1.62
C ILE A 51 10.12 13.82 -1.10
N VAL A 52 10.60 12.85 -1.90
CA VAL A 52 10.70 11.45 -1.45
C VAL A 52 11.84 11.27 -0.45
N ASP A 53 12.98 11.92 -0.66
CA ASP A 53 14.10 11.90 0.27
C ASP A 53 13.68 12.49 1.63
N GLU A 54 12.95 13.62 1.62
CA GLU A 54 12.41 14.28 2.81
C GLU A 54 11.36 13.42 3.54
N ALA A 55 10.45 12.76 2.81
CA ALA A 55 9.43 11.88 3.39
C ALA A 55 9.99 10.55 3.93
N THR A 56 11.25 10.23 3.64
CA THR A 56 11.85 8.93 3.99
C THR A 56 13.22 9.07 4.64
N LEU A 57 13.46 10.14 5.40
CA LEU A 57 14.71 10.37 6.11
C LEU A 57 14.99 9.26 7.14
N GLU A 58 16.26 8.86 7.25
CA GLU A 58 16.69 7.83 8.22
C GLU A 58 16.49 8.26 9.68
N THR A 59 16.42 9.57 9.94
CA THR A 59 16.21 10.14 11.27
C THR A 59 14.75 10.17 11.72
N MET A 60 13.79 9.81 10.85
CA MET A 60 12.36 9.83 11.21
C MET A 60 12.00 8.62 12.07
N ASP A 61 11.18 8.85 13.10
CA ASP A 61 10.69 7.77 13.98
C ASP A 61 9.59 6.93 13.34
N GLY A 62 8.92 7.45 12.31
CA GLY A 62 7.80 6.82 11.61
C GLY A 62 7.39 7.60 10.37
N PRO A 63 6.34 7.15 9.65
CA PRO A 63 5.84 7.85 8.49
C PRO A 63 5.23 9.20 8.88
N ASP A 64 5.58 10.26 8.14
CA ASP A 64 4.88 11.53 8.21
C ASP A 64 3.65 11.47 7.30
N TRP A 65 2.49 11.25 7.88
CA TRP A 65 1.24 11.14 7.13
C TRP A 65 0.84 12.44 6.44
N ALA A 66 1.19 13.60 7.01
CA ALA A 66 0.89 14.88 6.39
C ALA A 66 1.70 15.03 5.09
N THR A 67 3.01 14.79 5.15
CA THR A 67 3.88 14.81 3.96
C THR A 67 3.47 13.74 2.94
N ASN A 68 3.17 12.52 3.37
CA ASN A 68 2.79 11.44 2.44
C ASN A 68 1.50 11.77 1.67
N LEU A 69 0.50 12.36 2.34
CA LEU A 69 -0.75 12.77 1.71
C LEU A 69 -0.54 13.99 0.79
N GLU A 70 0.29 14.94 1.18
CA GLU A 70 0.67 16.07 0.31
C GLU A 70 1.34 15.57 -0.97
N ILE A 71 2.22 14.57 -0.90
CA ILE A 71 2.84 13.96 -2.09
C ILE A 71 1.76 13.31 -2.98
N CYS A 72 0.75 12.64 -2.41
CA CYS A 72 -0.37 12.09 -3.18
C CYS A 72 -1.13 13.19 -3.91
N ASP A 73 -1.41 14.31 -3.24
CA ASP A 73 -2.08 15.47 -3.83
C ASP A 73 -1.24 16.09 -4.96
N MET A 74 0.07 16.20 -4.77
CA MET A 74 0.98 16.71 -5.81
C MET A 74 1.01 15.79 -7.05
N ALA A 75 0.97 14.48 -6.86
CA ALA A 75 0.90 13.51 -7.95
C ALA A 75 -0.45 13.59 -8.68
N ASN A 76 -1.57 13.64 -7.94
CA ASN A 76 -2.92 13.71 -8.51
C ASN A 76 -3.21 15.04 -9.21
N THR A 77 -2.59 16.14 -8.77
CA THR A 77 -2.66 17.46 -9.41
C THR A 77 -1.59 17.68 -10.48
N GLU A 78 -0.82 16.64 -10.82
CA GLU A 78 0.27 16.64 -11.81
C GLU A 78 1.35 17.71 -11.57
N ARG A 79 1.46 18.23 -10.34
CA ARG A 79 2.56 19.14 -9.91
C ARG A 79 3.89 18.41 -9.86
N VAL A 80 3.85 17.10 -9.63
CA VAL A 80 5.00 16.20 -9.69
C VAL A 80 4.67 15.07 -10.65
N ASN A 81 5.64 14.71 -11.49
CA ASN A 81 5.51 13.56 -12.37
C ASN A 81 5.49 12.27 -11.55
N SER A 82 4.38 11.52 -11.64
CA SER A 82 4.13 10.30 -10.87
C SER A 82 5.12 9.17 -11.20
N VAL A 83 5.55 9.04 -12.46
CA VAL A 83 6.59 8.07 -12.85
C VAL A 83 7.92 8.39 -12.17
N GLU A 84 8.33 9.66 -12.15
CA GLU A 84 9.55 10.10 -11.45
C GLU A 84 9.44 9.89 -9.94
N LEU A 85 8.24 10.06 -9.36
CA LEU A 85 7.97 9.76 -7.96
C LEU A 85 8.14 8.27 -7.65
N ILE A 86 7.57 7.39 -8.46
CA ILE A 86 7.73 5.93 -8.32
C ILE A 86 9.20 5.52 -8.49
N ARG A 87 9.94 6.14 -9.42
CA ARG A 87 11.40 5.92 -9.56
C ARG A 87 12.18 6.33 -8.31
N ALA A 88 11.86 7.48 -7.73
CA ALA A 88 12.48 7.94 -6.49
C ALA A 88 12.18 6.97 -5.33
N ILE A 89 10.92 6.56 -5.16
CA ILE A 89 10.53 5.58 -4.13
C ILE A 89 11.28 4.25 -4.32
N LYS A 90 11.37 3.75 -5.56
CA LYS A 90 12.15 2.55 -5.91
C LYS A 90 13.61 2.68 -5.47
N ARG A 91 14.26 3.82 -5.75
CA ARG A 91 15.64 4.09 -5.30
C ARG A 91 15.76 4.01 -3.77
N ARG A 92 14.79 4.54 -3.02
CA ARG A 92 14.78 4.45 -1.55
C ARG A 92 14.63 3.02 -1.05
N ILE A 93 13.79 2.19 -1.69
CA ILE A 93 13.64 0.75 -1.38
C ILE A 93 14.97 -0.01 -1.57
N MET A 94 15.78 0.37 -2.55
CA MET A 94 17.08 -0.26 -2.84
C MET A 94 18.19 0.11 -1.86
N LEU A 95 18.01 1.15 -1.03
CA LEU A 95 19.00 1.55 -0.03
C LEU A 95 19.08 0.51 1.08
N LYS A 96 20.26 0.31 1.69
CA LYS A 96 20.44 -0.67 2.77
C LYS A 96 20.04 -0.17 4.17
N SER A 97 19.48 1.05 4.28
CA SER A 97 19.00 1.58 5.55
C SER A 97 17.62 1.00 5.89
N PRO A 98 17.46 0.25 6.99
CA PRO A 98 16.17 -0.35 7.35
C PRO A 98 15.06 0.69 7.52
N ARG A 99 15.38 1.86 8.10
CA ARG A 99 14.40 2.92 8.31
C ARG A 99 13.91 3.47 6.98
N VAL A 100 14.83 3.83 6.10
CA VAL A 100 14.51 4.41 4.79
C VAL A 100 13.68 3.44 3.94
N GLN A 101 14.09 2.17 3.88
CA GLN A 101 13.35 1.11 3.18
C GLN A 101 11.91 1.00 3.69
N TYR A 102 11.73 0.95 5.01
CA TYR A 102 10.39 0.81 5.61
C TYR A 102 9.50 2.02 5.26
N LEU A 103 10.01 3.24 5.44
CA LEU A 103 9.28 4.46 5.11
C LEU A 103 8.94 4.52 3.63
N ALA A 104 9.85 4.12 2.74
CA ALA A 104 9.60 4.06 1.30
C ALA A 104 8.51 3.04 0.94
N LEU A 105 8.46 1.87 1.58
CA LEU A 105 7.39 0.88 1.39
C LEU A 105 6.03 1.41 1.89
N VAL A 106 6.01 2.18 2.98
CA VAL A 106 4.78 2.83 3.49
C VAL A 106 4.33 3.96 2.56
N LEU A 107 5.25 4.76 2.05
CA LEU A 107 4.93 5.80 1.06
C LEU A 107 4.40 5.19 -0.23
N LEU A 108 5.02 4.10 -0.72
CA LEU A 108 4.54 3.35 -1.89
C LEU A 108 3.09 2.86 -1.70
N GLU A 109 2.80 2.25 -0.55
CA GLU A 109 1.44 1.83 -0.21
C GLU A 109 0.45 3.00 -0.21
N THR A 110 0.86 4.15 0.32
CA THR A 110 0.02 5.35 0.41
C THR A 110 -0.28 5.88 -0.99
N ILE A 111 0.72 5.96 -1.87
CA ILE A 111 0.54 6.37 -3.26
C ILE A 111 -0.41 5.44 -4.00
N VAL A 112 -0.24 4.12 -3.86
CA VAL A 112 -1.12 3.13 -4.49
C VAL A 112 -2.58 3.30 -4.06
N LYS A 113 -2.84 3.61 -2.79
CA LYS A 113 -4.19 3.81 -2.27
C LYS A 113 -4.86 5.12 -2.70
N ASN A 114 -4.08 6.11 -3.14
CA ASN A 114 -4.58 7.47 -3.39
C ASN A 114 -4.39 7.93 -4.83
N CYS A 115 -3.63 7.22 -5.67
CA CYS A 115 -3.31 7.62 -7.04
C CYS A 115 -3.67 6.52 -8.04
N GLU A 116 -4.67 6.77 -8.89
CA GLU A 116 -5.22 5.77 -9.84
C GLU A 116 -4.16 5.18 -10.78
N LYS A 117 -3.19 5.98 -11.22
CA LYS A 117 -2.14 5.56 -12.17
C LYS A 117 -1.03 4.72 -11.52
N ALA A 118 -0.96 4.67 -10.18
CA ALA A 118 0.20 4.14 -9.45
C ALA A 118 0.50 2.68 -9.79
N PHE A 119 -0.51 1.81 -9.87
CA PHE A 119 -0.30 0.39 -10.18
C PHE A 119 0.34 0.18 -11.57
N SER A 120 -0.09 0.94 -12.57
CA SER A 120 0.49 0.85 -13.92
C SER A 120 1.96 1.30 -13.94
N GLU A 121 2.29 2.32 -13.16
CA GLU A 121 3.63 2.90 -13.10
C GLU A 121 4.60 2.03 -12.30
N ILE A 122 4.14 1.44 -11.19
CA ILE A 122 4.90 0.46 -10.40
C ILE A 122 5.27 -0.76 -11.25
N ALA A 123 4.34 -1.24 -12.06
CA ALA A 123 4.58 -2.33 -13.00
C ALA A 123 5.59 -1.91 -14.09
N ALA A 124 5.40 -0.75 -14.71
CA ALA A 124 6.30 -0.23 -15.76
C ALA A 124 7.72 0.01 -15.24
N GLU A 125 7.86 0.51 -14.01
CA GLU A 125 9.14 0.77 -13.36
C GLU A 125 9.76 -0.46 -12.68
N ARG A 126 9.12 -1.63 -12.79
CA ARG A 126 9.62 -2.91 -12.26
C ARG A 126 9.92 -2.86 -10.77
N VAL A 127 9.10 -2.14 -10.00
CA VAL A 127 9.30 -2.00 -8.55
C VAL A 127 9.19 -3.35 -7.83
N LEU A 128 8.30 -4.23 -8.31
CA LEU A 128 8.14 -5.60 -7.78
C LEU A 128 9.46 -6.38 -7.82
N ASP A 129 10.29 -6.22 -8.84
CA ASP A 129 11.58 -6.90 -8.94
C ASP A 129 12.52 -6.51 -7.79
N GLU A 130 12.55 -5.22 -7.43
CA GLU A 130 13.35 -4.73 -6.30
C GLU A 130 12.76 -5.16 -4.95
N MET A 131 11.43 -5.24 -4.84
CA MET A 131 10.78 -5.80 -3.64
C MET A 131 11.09 -7.29 -3.47
N VAL A 132 11.10 -8.07 -4.55
CA VAL A 132 11.51 -9.49 -4.51
C VAL A 132 12.97 -9.62 -4.09
N LYS A 133 13.88 -8.79 -4.62
CA LYS A 133 15.28 -8.76 -4.15
C LYS A 133 15.40 -8.41 -2.67
N LEU A 134 14.60 -7.45 -2.20
CA LEU A 134 14.55 -7.08 -0.78
C LEU A 134 14.08 -8.27 0.09
N ILE A 135 13.11 -9.04 -0.38
CA ILE A 135 12.60 -10.24 0.32
C ILE A 135 13.69 -11.33 0.37
N ASP A 136 14.39 -11.52 -0.74
CA ASP A 136 15.41 -12.55 -0.93
C ASP A 136 16.74 -12.25 -0.23
N ASP A 137 17.02 -10.98 0.07
CA ASP A 137 18.21 -10.59 0.82
C ASP A 137 18.10 -11.05 2.28
N PRO A 138 18.97 -11.96 2.76
CA PRO A 138 18.95 -12.43 4.15
C PRO A 138 19.28 -11.33 5.16
N GLN A 139 19.94 -10.24 4.75
CA GLN A 139 20.26 -9.12 5.62
C GLN A 139 19.09 -8.15 5.82
N THR A 140 18.03 -8.26 5.03
CA THR A 140 16.83 -7.44 5.20
C THR A 140 16.19 -7.72 6.56
N ILE A 141 15.91 -6.64 7.30
CA ILE A 141 15.21 -6.70 8.59
C ILE A 141 13.80 -7.28 8.40
N VAL A 142 13.40 -8.16 9.33
CA VAL A 142 12.13 -8.92 9.27
C VAL A 142 10.93 -8.01 9.03
N ASN A 143 10.85 -6.86 9.70
CA ASN A 143 9.74 -5.92 9.53
C ASN A 143 9.61 -5.41 8.08
N ASN A 144 10.72 -5.08 7.43
CA ASN A 144 10.72 -4.59 6.05
C ASN A 144 10.35 -5.69 5.07
N ARG A 145 10.90 -6.89 5.28
CA ARG A 145 10.54 -8.08 4.51
C ARG A 145 9.04 -8.37 4.62
N ASN A 146 8.50 -8.36 5.84
CA ASN A 146 7.07 -8.58 6.08
C ASN A 146 6.22 -7.50 5.42
N LYS A 147 6.62 -6.22 5.53
CA LYS A 147 5.92 -5.12 4.86
C LYS A 147 5.84 -5.32 3.34
N ALA A 148 6.96 -5.68 2.71
CA ALA A 148 6.98 -5.96 1.27
C ALA A 148 6.10 -7.17 0.91
N LEU A 149 6.15 -8.25 1.70
CA LEU A 149 5.30 -9.42 1.51
C LEU A 149 3.81 -9.07 1.62
N MET A 150 3.41 -8.31 2.63
CA MET A 150 2.01 -7.87 2.80
C MET A 150 1.51 -7.08 1.60
N LEU A 151 2.33 -6.20 1.03
CA LEU A 151 1.95 -5.44 -0.17
C LEU A 151 1.80 -6.36 -1.38
N ILE A 152 2.75 -7.27 -1.61
CA ILE A 152 2.68 -8.21 -2.73
C ILE A 152 1.48 -9.16 -2.61
N GLU A 153 1.16 -9.63 -1.39
CA GLU A 153 -0.04 -10.44 -1.14
C GLU A 153 -1.30 -9.64 -1.46
N ALA A 154 -1.44 -8.44 -0.89
CA ALA A 154 -2.60 -7.60 -1.11
C ALA A 154 -2.84 -7.30 -2.59
N TRP A 155 -1.79 -6.99 -3.36
CA TRP A 155 -1.91 -6.70 -4.79
C TRP A 155 -2.08 -7.97 -5.64
N GLY A 156 -1.43 -9.07 -5.26
CA GLY A 156 -1.58 -10.35 -5.95
C GLY A 156 -2.96 -10.98 -5.78
N GLU A 157 -3.65 -10.67 -4.68
CA GLU A 157 -4.99 -11.15 -4.35
C GLU A 157 -6.12 -10.19 -4.76
N SER A 158 -5.81 -9.02 -5.34
CA SER A 158 -6.79 -8.04 -5.83
C SER A 158 -7.72 -8.58 -6.93
N GLY A 159 -7.39 -9.72 -7.56
CA GLY A 159 -8.27 -10.44 -8.48
C GLY A 159 -8.71 -9.60 -9.69
N GLU A 160 -9.99 -9.24 -9.73
CA GLU A 160 -10.60 -8.47 -10.83
C GLU A 160 -9.95 -7.08 -11.01
N GLU A 161 -9.60 -6.40 -9.91
CA GLU A 161 -9.14 -5.01 -9.92
C GLU A 161 -7.82 -4.85 -10.69
N LEU A 162 -6.90 -5.81 -10.54
CA LEU A 162 -5.57 -5.77 -11.17
C LEU A 162 -5.38 -6.81 -12.28
N ARG A 163 -6.45 -7.41 -12.80
CA ARG A 163 -6.36 -8.42 -13.88
C ARG A 163 -5.59 -7.92 -15.10
N TYR A 164 -5.70 -6.63 -15.42
CA TYR A 164 -5.00 -6.02 -16.56
C TYR A 164 -3.48 -5.86 -16.34
N LEU A 165 -2.99 -6.09 -15.13
CA LEU A 165 -1.57 -6.08 -14.74
C LEU A 165 -1.20 -7.44 -14.13
N PRO A 166 -1.08 -8.51 -14.94
CA PRO A 166 -0.86 -9.87 -14.45
C PRO A 166 0.42 -10.05 -13.62
N VAL A 167 1.38 -9.14 -13.77
CA VAL A 167 2.65 -9.15 -13.03
C VAL A 167 2.48 -9.20 -11.50
N TYR A 168 1.41 -8.62 -10.95
CA TYR A 168 1.15 -8.66 -9.50
C TYR A 168 0.78 -10.08 -9.04
N GLU A 169 -0.20 -10.70 -9.70
CA GLU A 169 -0.63 -12.08 -9.41
C GLU A 169 0.50 -13.09 -9.67
N GLU A 170 1.24 -12.92 -10.78
CA GLU A 170 2.38 -13.76 -11.12
C GLU A 170 3.50 -13.68 -10.08
N THR A 171 3.83 -12.48 -9.61
CA THR A 171 4.86 -12.27 -8.57
C THR A 171 4.44 -12.93 -7.25
N TYR A 172 3.19 -12.72 -6.83
CA TYR A 172 2.65 -13.36 -5.63
C TYR A 172 2.71 -14.89 -5.71
N LYS A 173 2.18 -15.48 -6.80
CA LYS A 173 2.21 -16.94 -7.02
C LYS A 173 3.62 -17.49 -7.11
N SER A 174 4.54 -16.76 -7.74
CA SER A 174 5.96 -17.14 -7.82
C SER A 174 6.58 -17.27 -6.43
N LEU A 175 6.42 -16.27 -5.56
CA LEU A 175 6.91 -16.33 -4.18
C LEU A 175 6.27 -17.48 -3.38
N ARG A 176 4.96 -17.69 -3.52
CA ARG A 176 4.25 -18.83 -2.90
C ARG A 176 4.83 -20.18 -3.36
N SER A 177 5.09 -20.34 -4.66
CA SER A 177 5.64 -21.57 -5.23
C SER A 177 7.06 -21.88 -4.73
N ARG A 178 7.82 -20.84 -4.35
CA ARG A 178 9.15 -20.95 -3.73
C ARG A 178 9.10 -21.32 -2.25
N GLY A 179 7.90 -21.50 -1.68
CA GLY A 179 7.69 -21.81 -0.27
C GLY A 179 7.75 -20.61 0.67
N ILE A 180 7.77 -19.38 0.13
CA ILE A 180 7.76 -18.17 0.96
C ILE A 180 6.40 -18.04 1.64
N ARG A 181 6.43 -17.95 2.97
CA ARG A 181 5.26 -17.73 3.80
C ARG A 181 4.99 -16.24 3.87
N PHE A 182 3.84 -15.85 3.36
CA PHE A 182 3.33 -14.51 3.54
C PHE A 182 2.85 -14.36 4.99
N PRO A 183 3.07 -13.19 5.61
CA PRO A 183 2.51 -12.84 6.91
C PRO A 183 0.99 -12.66 6.75
N GLY A 184 0.29 -13.77 6.56
CA GLY A 184 -1.15 -13.80 6.50
C GLY A 184 -1.69 -13.36 7.86
N ARG A 185 -2.80 -12.61 7.81
CA ARG A 185 -3.69 -12.35 8.94
C ARG A 185 -3.97 -13.69 9.61
N ASP A 186 -3.22 -14.01 10.64
CA ASP A 186 -3.55 -15.10 11.51
C ASP A 186 -4.98 -14.86 11.98
N ASP A 187 -5.87 -15.76 11.59
CA ASP A 187 -7.24 -15.91 12.08
C ASP A 187 -7.27 -16.01 13.63
N GLU A 188 -6.11 -16.16 14.25
CA GLU A 188 -5.85 -16.09 15.68
C GLU A 188 -5.90 -14.67 16.28
N SER A 189 -5.87 -13.62 15.43
CA SER A 189 -6.10 -12.22 15.85
C SER A 189 -7.56 -11.77 15.68
N LEU A 190 -8.46 -12.62 15.15
CA LEU A 190 -9.89 -12.38 15.33
C LEU A 190 -10.24 -12.81 16.76
N ALA A 191 -10.07 -11.89 17.72
CA ALA A 191 -10.68 -12.04 19.03
C ALA A 191 -12.16 -12.42 18.81
N PRO A 192 -12.69 -13.47 19.48
CA PRO A 192 -14.08 -13.86 19.29
C PRO A 192 -14.98 -12.64 19.46
N ILE A 193 -15.73 -12.30 18.41
CA ILE A 193 -16.69 -11.21 18.47
C ILE A 193 -17.81 -11.66 19.42
N PHE A 194 -17.68 -11.31 20.70
CA PHE A 194 -18.77 -11.35 21.67
C PHE A 194 -19.64 -10.11 21.47
N THR A 195 -20.31 -10.00 20.31
CA THR A 195 -21.42 -9.06 20.20
C THR A 195 -22.59 -9.65 20.98
N PRO A 196 -23.04 -9.02 22.07
CA PRO A 196 -24.23 -9.47 22.78
C PRO A 196 -25.46 -9.41 21.85
N PRO A 197 -26.48 -10.26 22.07
CA PRO A 197 -27.71 -10.25 21.28
C PRO A 197 -28.33 -8.86 21.23
N ARG A 198 -28.83 -8.47 20.06
CA ARG A 198 -29.49 -7.18 19.83
C ARG A 198 -30.69 -7.01 20.79
N SER A 199 -30.65 -6.01 21.66
CA SER A 199 -31.71 -5.72 22.65
C SER A 199 -32.93 -5.00 22.08
N VAL A 200 -32.94 -4.66 20.78
CA VAL A 200 -34.07 -4.01 20.11
C VAL A 200 -34.76 -5.00 19.16
N PRO A 201 -36.10 -5.15 19.25
CA PRO A 201 -36.86 -5.94 18.29
C PRO A 201 -36.64 -5.43 16.86
N ALA A 202 -36.51 -6.34 15.90
CA ALA A 202 -36.55 -5.98 14.49
C ALA A 202 -37.92 -5.37 14.18
N ALA A 203 -37.95 -4.17 13.60
CA ALA A 203 -39.19 -3.62 13.07
C ALA A 203 -39.66 -4.52 11.92
N GLU A 204 -40.87 -5.07 12.07
CA GLU A 204 -41.57 -5.84 11.04
C GLU A 204 -41.68 -5.00 9.75
N PRO A 205 -41.50 -5.59 8.56
CA PRO A 205 -41.72 -4.89 7.30
C PRO A 205 -43.21 -4.57 7.16
N TYR A 206 -43.53 -3.28 7.08
CA TYR A 206 -44.89 -2.80 6.80
C TYR A 206 -45.42 -3.41 5.51
N SER A 207 -46.51 -4.16 5.64
CA SER A 207 -47.29 -4.73 4.55
C SER A 207 -47.90 -3.65 3.67
N ASP A 208 -47.69 -3.83 2.37
CA ASP A 208 -48.28 -3.12 1.24
C ASP A 208 -49.80 -3.41 1.14
N ALA A 209 -50.64 -2.37 1.14
CA ALA A 209 -51.97 -2.32 0.52
C ALA A 209 -52.75 -1.04 0.90
N ALA A 210 -52.83 -0.08 -0.04
CA ALA A 210 -54.10 0.57 -0.47
C ALA A 210 -53.80 1.66 -1.51
N GLN A 211 -54.17 1.38 -2.76
CA GLN A 211 -54.25 2.33 -3.87
C GLN A 211 -55.49 3.24 -3.78
N ASP A 212 -55.42 4.31 -4.58
CA ASP A 212 -56.48 5.10 -5.22
C ASP A 212 -56.91 6.45 -4.61
N GLY A 213 -56.78 7.51 -5.44
CA GLY A 213 -57.61 8.72 -5.32
C GLY A 213 -56.96 10.08 -5.63
N TYR A 214 -56.68 10.36 -6.91
CA TYR A 214 -56.75 11.66 -7.62
C TYR A 214 -56.69 13.02 -6.86
N GLN A 215 -55.63 13.79 -7.19
CA GLN A 215 -55.67 15.10 -7.88
C GLN A 215 -55.87 16.45 -7.14
N GLU A 216 -55.02 17.41 -7.59
CA GLU A 216 -55.10 18.89 -7.59
C GLU A 216 -54.58 19.75 -6.42
N ILE A 217 -53.64 20.65 -6.78
CA ILE A 217 -53.12 21.78 -6.00
C ILE A 217 -54.01 23.00 -6.24
N PRO A 218 -54.37 23.78 -5.20
CA PRO A 218 -54.10 25.22 -5.30
C PRO A 218 -53.57 25.90 -4.01
N ASP A 219 -52.85 26.97 -4.33
CA ASP A 219 -52.12 28.03 -3.61
C ASP A 219 -52.59 28.58 -2.24
N GLU A 220 -51.63 29.28 -1.60
CA GLU A 220 -51.73 30.33 -0.55
C GLU A 220 -51.77 29.96 0.96
N SER A 221 -50.61 30.21 1.59
CA SER A 221 -50.44 31.09 2.76
C SER A 221 -50.26 30.50 4.19
N PHE A 222 -49.23 31.06 4.87
CA PHE A 222 -48.86 31.09 6.30
C PHE A 222 -48.52 29.79 7.08
N ALA A 223 -47.29 29.78 7.63
CA ALA A 223 -46.72 28.77 8.54
C ALA A 223 -47.43 28.77 9.93
N PRO A 224 -47.22 27.73 10.79
CA PRO A 224 -45.95 27.62 11.52
C PRO A 224 -45.39 26.19 11.66
N VAL A 225 -44.07 26.16 11.87
CA VAL A 225 -43.20 25.05 12.23
C VAL A 225 -43.87 24.06 13.21
N ARG A 226 -44.02 22.80 12.80
CA ARG A 226 -44.29 21.69 13.74
C ARG A 226 -42.98 21.27 14.40
N ALA A 227 -42.94 21.43 15.72
CA ALA A 227 -41.91 20.87 16.58
C ALA A 227 -41.77 19.36 16.37
N ALA A 228 -40.55 18.90 16.19
CA ALA A 228 -40.20 17.49 16.29
C ALA A 228 -40.53 16.98 17.71
N PRO A 229 -41.02 15.74 17.86
CA PRO A 229 -41.21 15.17 19.19
C PRO A 229 -39.83 14.96 19.83
N SER A 230 -39.61 15.56 20.99
CA SER A 230 -38.44 15.34 21.84
C SER A 230 -38.48 13.92 22.40
N VAL A 231 -38.03 12.96 21.61
CA VAL A 231 -37.82 11.58 22.02
C VAL A 231 -36.38 11.45 22.52
N GLN A 232 -36.24 11.42 23.85
CA GLN A 232 -35.20 10.73 24.62
C GLN A 232 -33.72 11.05 24.28
N VAL A 233 -33.32 12.32 24.41
CA VAL A 233 -31.88 12.66 24.54
C VAL A 233 -31.29 12.15 25.85
N ASP A 234 -32.10 12.00 26.90
CA ASP A 234 -31.66 11.56 28.22
C ASP A 234 -31.26 10.07 28.25
N GLU A 235 -32.00 9.22 27.54
CA GLU A 235 -31.74 7.77 27.54
C GLU A 235 -30.47 7.44 26.73
N ALA A 236 -30.25 8.12 25.60
CA ALA A 236 -29.01 8.00 24.85
C ALA A 236 -27.78 8.49 25.66
N PHE A 237 -27.97 9.53 26.49
CA PHE A 237 -26.90 10.07 27.32
C PHE A 237 -26.58 9.18 28.53
N GLU A 238 -27.58 8.54 29.15
CA GLU A 238 -27.37 7.56 30.21
C GLU A 238 -26.69 6.29 29.69
N VAL A 239 -27.08 5.80 28.52
CA VAL A 239 -26.40 4.65 27.89
C VAL A 239 -24.94 4.97 27.58
N ALA A 240 -24.65 6.17 27.08
CA ALA A 240 -23.27 6.61 26.84
C ALA A 240 -22.46 6.70 28.14
N ARG A 241 -23.05 7.21 29.22
CA ARG A 241 -22.39 7.29 30.54
C ARG A 241 -22.08 5.90 31.11
N ASN A 242 -23.06 5.00 31.10
CA ASN A 242 -22.91 3.63 31.56
C ASN A 242 -21.83 2.88 30.75
N SER A 243 -21.78 3.12 29.44
CA SER A 243 -20.77 2.53 28.56
C SER A 243 -19.36 3.02 28.90
N VAL A 244 -19.18 4.31 29.17
CA VAL A 244 -17.87 4.88 29.58
C VAL A 244 -17.43 4.36 30.95
N GLU A 245 -18.35 4.20 31.90
CA GLU A 245 -18.05 3.70 33.24
C GLU A 245 -17.67 2.21 33.24
N LEU A 246 -18.35 1.40 32.41
CA LEU A 246 -17.96 0.01 32.16
C LEU A 246 -16.58 -0.09 31.50
N LEU A 247 -16.30 0.73 30.48
CA LEU A 247 -14.99 0.76 29.83
C LEU A 247 -13.88 1.19 30.79
N SER A 248 -14.13 2.18 31.65
CA SER A 248 -13.19 2.58 32.71
C SER A 248 -12.91 1.44 33.68
N THR A 249 -13.96 0.72 34.09
CA THR A 249 -13.84 -0.45 34.99
C THR A 249 -13.01 -1.56 34.34
N VAL A 250 -13.26 -1.89 33.07
CA VAL A 250 -12.52 -2.92 32.32
C VAL A 250 -11.06 -2.53 32.08
N LEU A 251 -10.80 -1.27 31.73
CA LEU A 251 -9.44 -0.76 31.56
C LEU A 251 -8.68 -0.71 32.90
N SER A 252 -9.39 -0.46 34.00
CA SER A 252 -8.82 -0.48 35.35
C SER A 252 -8.64 -1.89 35.93
N SER A 253 -9.40 -2.88 35.44
CA SER A 253 -9.36 -4.28 35.88
C SER A 253 -8.47 -5.18 35.01
N SER A 254 -7.66 -4.60 34.11
CA SER A 254 -6.64 -5.33 33.36
C SER A 254 -5.68 -6.08 34.32
N PRO A 255 -5.49 -7.40 34.17
CA PRO A 255 -4.64 -8.21 35.06
C PRO A 255 -3.13 -7.93 34.92
N GLN A 256 -2.75 -6.87 34.21
CA GLN A 256 -1.35 -6.48 34.00
C GLN A 256 -0.66 -5.98 35.27
N LYS A 257 -1.39 -5.58 36.32
CA LYS A 257 -0.78 -5.23 37.62
C LYS A 257 -0.45 -6.44 38.49
N GLU A 258 -1.27 -7.50 38.48
CA GLU A 258 -0.99 -8.72 39.28
C GLU A 258 0.09 -9.60 38.62
N ALA A 259 0.14 -9.67 37.28
CA ALA A 259 1.17 -10.44 36.58
C ALA A 259 2.60 -9.88 36.80
N LEU A 260 2.73 -8.58 37.03
CA LEU A 260 4.02 -7.93 37.34
C LEU A 260 4.44 -8.19 38.80
N GLU A 261 3.50 -8.25 39.75
CA GLU A 261 3.84 -8.60 41.14
C GLU A 261 4.19 -10.09 41.31
N VAL A 262 3.49 -11.00 40.63
CA VAL A 262 3.83 -12.43 40.64
C VAL A 262 5.20 -12.68 40.00
N SER A 263 5.52 -11.98 38.90
CA SER A 263 6.83 -12.08 38.24
C SER A 263 7.96 -11.50 39.10
N LEU A 264 7.70 -10.39 39.82
CA LEU A 264 8.66 -9.82 40.76
C LEU A 264 8.84 -10.68 42.02
N PHE A 265 7.78 -11.31 42.54
CA PHE A 265 7.86 -12.25 43.66
C PHE A 265 8.62 -13.53 43.28
N PHE A 266 8.39 -14.07 42.08
CA PHE A 266 9.10 -15.23 41.56
C PHE A 266 10.58 -14.92 41.30
N CYS A 267 10.90 -13.75 40.73
CA CYS A 267 12.29 -13.30 40.57
C CYS A 267 13.02 -13.06 41.91
N ARG A 268 12.31 -12.61 42.94
CA ARG A 268 12.88 -12.38 44.28
C ARG A 268 13.09 -13.69 45.05
N SER A 269 12.22 -14.67 44.87
CA SER A 269 12.35 -16.03 45.45
C SER A 269 13.50 -16.83 44.81
N ILE A 270 13.69 -16.72 43.49
CA ILE A 270 14.82 -17.36 42.79
C ILE A 270 16.16 -16.70 43.17
N ARG A 271 16.19 -15.39 43.43
CA ARG A 271 17.42 -14.69 43.84
C ARG A 271 17.88 -15.07 45.26
N ASN A 272 16.96 -15.34 46.18
CA ASN A 272 17.31 -15.82 47.53
C ASN A 272 17.73 -17.29 47.55
N SER A 273 17.29 -18.10 46.58
CA SER A 273 17.65 -19.53 46.51
C SER A 273 19.04 -19.78 45.93
N ARG A 274 19.65 -18.79 45.24
CA ARG A 274 21.03 -18.89 44.70
C ARG A 274 22.11 -18.29 45.60
N LEU A 275 21.76 -17.87 46.82
CA LEU A 275 22.71 -17.36 47.83
C LEU A 275 22.88 -18.34 49.02
N CYS A 276 22.23 -19.51 48.95
CA CYS A 276 22.35 -20.59 49.91
C CYS A 276 22.71 -21.92 49.20
N GLU A 277 23.80 -21.92 48.42
CA GLU A 277 24.63 -23.09 48.12
C GLU A 277 26.10 -22.64 48.05
#